data_AF-A0AAV1PG50-F1
#
_entry.id   AF-A0AAV1PG50-F1
#
_cell.length_a   1.000
_cell.length_b   1.000
_cell.length_c   1.000
_cell.angle_alpha   90.00
_cell.angle_beta   90.00
_cell.angle_gamma   90.00
#
_symmetry.space_group_name_H-M   'P 1'
#
loop_
_entity.id
_entity.type
_entity.pdbx_description
1 polymer ?
#
loop_
_entity_poly.entity_id
_entity_poly.type
_entity_poly.pdbx_seq_one_letter_code
_entity_poly.pdbx_strand_id
1 'polypeptide(L)'
;MLTGCRNLSRTFLFLTYGRVCTRRSFISQTSLCSSTSAVSSILLTQSSPTKSHSFFPLHPTVHFSPTRCLSRSVLSPSLMELKEVLQVLEQLAPLSLAESWDNVGLLVEPSKSRPVKTILLTNDLTDAVMEEAENMSCDLIISYHPPLFQPIKRLVQKDWKQRLAIRAVESGMAVFSPHTSWDSVKGGVNDWLIGGLGSGQVSVLNQALGGASHSHKLEFTVRSVEQLNQVMDELKACDSGTTLQHSVSRHDSSGIHVSLTCSDSALTPSVQTLLRHSASSQSLSILKLEKPPLPGHGPGRLSVLGEPVTVATAVQKMKSHLGYLCVYCGSVCWIWGLSAEWSQSRPLHHR
;
A
#
# COMPACT_ATOMS: atom_id res chain seq x y z
N MET A 1 2.91 -23.49 30.91
CA MET A 1 3.81 -23.90 32.00
C MET A 1 5.07 -23.05 31.91
N LEU A 2 5.47 -22.49 33.06
CA LEU A 2 6.69 -21.75 33.37
C LEU A 2 6.90 -20.35 32.75
N THR A 3 6.45 -19.38 33.55
CA THR A 3 6.87 -17.99 33.67
C THR A 3 8.36 -17.85 34.03
N GLY A 4 9.03 -16.86 33.46
CA GLY A 4 10.40 -16.48 33.80
C GLY A 4 10.64 -14.97 33.71
N CYS A 5 9.93 -14.17 34.50
CA CYS A 5 10.26 -12.76 34.73
C CYS A 5 11.57 -12.65 35.53
N ARG A 6 12.53 -11.87 35.03
CA ARG A 6 13.60 -11.29 35.84
C ARG A 6 13.56 -9.78 35.71
N ASN A 7 13.04 -9.15 36.77
CA ASN A 7 13.19 -7.73 37.07
C ASN A 7 14.67 -7.41 37.28
N LEU A 8 15.18 -6.37 36.61
CA LEU A 8 16.29 -5.59 37.14
C LEU A 8 15.87 -4.13 37.25
N SER A 9 15.65 -3.72 38.49
CA SER A 9 15.49 -2.33 38.92
C SER A 9 16.83 -1.60 38.82
N ARG A 10 16.85 -0.44 38.18
CA ARG A 10 17.84 0.61 38.44
C ARG A 10 17.16 1.98 38.42
N THR A 11 16.81 2.44 39.62
CA THR A 11 16.72 3.84 40.00
C THR A 11 18.06 4.54 39.72
N PHE A 12 18.08 5.79 39.21
CA PHE A 12 18.77 6.92 39.85
C PHE A 12 18.60 8.24 39.06
N LEU A 13 18.07 9.22 39.81
CA LEU A 13 18.30 10.67 39.83
C LEU A 13 18.01 11.60 38.63
N PHE A 14 17.01 12.44 38.91
CA PHE A 14 16.83 13.84 38.49
C PHE A 14 18.13 14.66 38.41
N LEU A 15 18.22 15.49 37.35
CA LEU A 15 18.86 16.80 37.43
C LEU A 15 18.06 17.78 36.56
N THR A 16 17.39 18.70 37.25
CA THR A 16 16.72 19.88 36.74
C THR A 16 17.73 20.89 36.21
N TYR A 17 17.48 21.48 35.03
CA TYR A 17 17.89 22.85 34.75
C TYR A 17 16.82 23.53 33.89
N GLY A 18 16.07 24.44 34.52
CA GLY A 18 15.16 25.33 33.84
C GLY A 18 15.90 26.50 33.19
N ARG A 19 15.42 26.92 32.02
CA ARG A 19 15.50 28.32 31.60
C ARG A 19 14.20 28.72 30.91
N VAL A 20 13.43 29.51 31.65
CA VAL A 20 12.39 30.40 31.14
C VAL A 20 13.06 31.48 30.30
N CYS A 21 12.59 31.71 29.08
CA CYS A 21 12.67 33.04 28.47
C CYS A 21 11.49 33.29 27.54
N THR A 22 11.02 34.52 27.62
CA THR A 22 9.69 35.04 27.27
C THR A 22 9.48 35.36 25.79
N ARG A 23 8.23 35.20 25.35
CA ARG A 23 7.46 35.94 24.33
C ARG A 23 8.22 36.92 23.42
N ARG A 24 8.04 36.77 22.10
CA ARG A 24 7.62 37.88 21.22
C ARG A 24 6.89 37.35 19.98
N SER A 25 5.65 37.83 19.85
CA SER A 25 4.77 37.76 18.68
C SER A 25 5.30 38.63 17.55
N PHE A 26 5.22 38.16 16.31
CA PHE A 26 5.18 39.02 15.12
C PHE A 26 4.18 38.49 14.09
N ILE A 27 3.29 39.40 13.69
CA ILE A 27 2.32 39.32 12.60
C ILE A 27 2.97 39.96 11.38
N SER A 28 2.81 39.37 10.19
CA SER A 28 2.84 40.04 8.87
C SER A 28 2.61 38.96 7.80
N GLN A 29 1.39 38.85 7.27
CA GLN A 29 0.90 39.45 6.02
C GLN A 29 1.43 38.80 4.73
N THR A 30 0.43 38.46 3.92
CA THR A 30 0.38 37.91 2.58
C THR A 30 1.06 38.77 1.51
N SER A 31 1.65 38.14 0.50
CA SER A 31 1.63 38.65 -0.88
C SER A 31 1.73 37.52 -1.90
N LEU A 32 0.71 37.40 -2.74
CA LEU A 32 0.76 36.71 -4.03
C LEU A 32 1.72 37.46 -4.97
N CYS A 33 2.49 36.73 -5.78
CA CYS A 33 2.68 37.11 -7.18
C CYS A 33 3.20 35.94 -8.02
N SER A 34 2.50 35.75 -9.12
CA SER A 34 2.68 34.82 -10.24
C SER A 34 3.65 35.36 -11.28
N SER A 35 4.43 34.49 -11.94
CA SER A 35 4.81 34.67 -13.37
C SER A 35 5.62 33.49 -13.93
N THR A 36 4.97 32.73 -14.83
CA THR A 36 5.36 32.36 -16.20
C THR A 36 6.80 31.91 -16.56
N SER A 37 6.87 30.65 -16.96
CA SER A 37 7.49 30.01 -18.14
C SER A 37 8.42 30.81 -19.07
N ALA A 38 9.60 30.25 -19.36
CA ALA A 38 10.18 30.24 -20.71
C ALA A 38 11.19 29.08 -20.87
N VAL A 39 10.99 28.29 -21.93
CA VAL A 39 11.85 27.20 -22.40
C VAL A 39 12.83 27.76 -23.41
N SER A 40 14.10 27.35 -23.37
CA SER A 40 14.95 27.32 -24.58
C SER A 40 16.06 26.28 -24.46
N SER A 41 16.01 25.37 -25.44
CA SER A 41 16.92 24.31 -25.84
C SER A 41 18.14 24.85 -26.60
N ILE A 42 19.35 24.34 -26.34
CA ILE A 42 20.46 24.35 -27.33
C ILE A 42 21.26 23.04 -27.24
N LEU A 43 21.50 22.49 -28.43
CA LEU A 43 22.20 21.25 -28.76
C LEU A 43 23.72 21.26 -28.48
N LEU A 44 24.23 20.03 -28.31
CA LEU A 44 25.63 19.60 -28.28
C LEU A 44 26.36 19.82 -29.62
N THR A 45 27.66 20.12 -29.55
CA THR A 45 28.69 19.51 -30.43
C THR A 45 30.07 19.52 -29.77
N GLN A 46 30.75 18.38 -29.89
CA GLN A 46 32.12 18.10 -29.44
C GLN A 46 33.14 18.40 -30.54
N SER A 47 34.37 18.78 -30.18
CA SER A 47 35.61 18.18 -30.74
C SER A 47 36.88 18.84 -30.18
N SER A 48 37.92 18.03 -30.05
CA SER A 48 39.33 18.37 -29.78
C SER A 48 40.19 17.69 -30.86
N PRO A 49 41.55 17.66 -30.84
CA PRO A 49 42.57 18.54 -30.24
C PRO A 49 43.68 18.94 -31.27
N THR A 50 44.64 19.81 -30.92
CA THR A 50 46.11 19.65 -31.19
C THR A 50 46.97 20.85 -30.71
N LYS A 51 48.23 20.51 -30.37
CA LYS A 51 49.38 21.24 -29.79
C LYS A 51 49.85 22.45 -30.67
N SER A 52 50.67 23.45 -30.29
CA SER A 52 51.59 23.79 -29.18
C SER A 52 52.19 25.19 -29.40
N HIS A 53 52.78 25.78 -28.34
CA HIS A 53 53.78 26.87 -28.27
C HIS A 53 53.33 28.34 -28.02
N SER A 54 53.28 28.66 -26.72
CA SER A 54 53.95 29.77 -25.99
C SER A 54 54.10 31.16 -26.62
N PHE A 55 53.53 32.19 -25.96
CA PHE A 55 54.22 33.41 -25.47
C PHE A 55 53.29 34.17 -24.48
N PHE A 56 53.84 34.58 -23.33
CA PHE A 56 53.24 35.38 -22.22
C PHE A 56 53.04 36.87 -22.60
N PRO A 57 52.50 37.82 -21.77
CA PRO A 57 52.06 37.78 -20.35
C PRO A 57 50.75 38.55 -20.02
N LEU A 58 50.30 38.44 -18.76
CA LEU A 58 49.70 39.48 -17.86
C LEU A 58 48.57 38.89 -17.02
N HIS A 59 48.84 38.65 -15.73
CA HIS A 59 47.85 38.30 -14.72
C HIS A 59 47.27 39.58 -14.09
N PRO A 60 45.94 39.78 -14.10
CA PRO A 60 45.25 40.48 -13.04
C PRO A 60 44.74 39.47 -11.99
N THR A 61 44.95 39.81 -10.73
CA THR A 61 44.41 39.16 -9.54
C THR A 61 42.88 39.17 -9.56
N VAL A 62 42.27 37.99 -9.67
CA VAL A 62 40.81 37.81 -9.52
C VAL A 62 40.50 37.62 -8.04
N HIS A 63 39.91 38.65 -7.43
CA HIS A 63 39.26 38.53 -6.13
C HIS A 63 38.00 37.66 -6.27
N PHE A 64 38.05 36.46 -5.68
CA PHE A 64 36.86 35.62 -5.49
C PHE A 64 35.99 36.24 -4.39
N SER A 65 34.84 36.80 -4.79
CA SER A 65 33.75 37.13 -3.88
C SER A 65 33.26 35.84 -3.21
N PRO A 66 33.07 35.79 -1.88
CA PRO A 66 32.54 34.62 -1.22
C PRO A 66 31.10 34.41 -1.69
N THR A 67 30.90 33.29 -2.38
CA THR A 67 29.62 32.80 -2.87
C THR A 67 28.59 32.84 -1.75
N ARG A 68 27.42 33.43 -2.02
CA ARG A 68 26.24 33.37 -1.17
C ARG A 68 26.11 31.97 -0.59
N CYS A 69 26.25 31.83 0.73
CA CYS A 69 25.78 30.66 1.45
C CYS A 69 24.29 30.51 1.13
N LEU A 70 23.96 29.59 0.22
CA LEU A 70 22.62 29.05 0.14
C LEU A 70 22.38 28.41 1.49
N SER A 71 21.61 29.11 2.34
CA SER A 71 21.07 28.54 3.55
C SER A 71 20.36 27.26 3.13
N ARG A 72 20.98 26.11 3.41
CA ARG A 72 20.32 24.83 3.31
C ARG A 72 19.19 24.94 4.32
N SER A 73 17.97 25.23 3.85
CA SER A 73 16.80 25.17 4.69
C SER A 73 16.79 23.75 5.24
N VAL A 74 17.09 23.60 6.52
CA VAL A 74 16.79 22.37 7.23
C VAL A 74 15.30 22.23 7.07
N LEU A 75 14.88 21.35 6.17
CA LEU A 75 13.47 20.98 6.05
C LEU A 75 13.11 20.47 7.43
N SER A 76 12.33 21.27 8.18
CA SER A 76 11.63 20.74 9.34
C SER A 76 10.86 19.53 8.84
N PRO A 77 10.96 18.34 9.47
CA PRO A 77 10.13 17.23 9.06
C PRO A 77 8.69 17.71 9.14
N SER A 78 8.03 17.80 7.97
CA SER A 78 6.61 18.09 7.91
C SER A 78 5.94 16.97 8.69
N LEU A 79 5.28 17.34 9.80
CA LEU A 79 4.54 16.39 10.57
C LEU A 79 3.47 15.79 9.65
N MET A 80 3.50 14.46 9.48
CA MET A 80 2.52 13.78 8.63
C MET A 80 1.21 13.62 9.41
N GLU A 81 0.11 13.97 8.78
CA GLU A 81 -1.22 13.68 9.32
C GLU A 81 -1.52 12.19 9.19
N LEU A 82 -2.38 11.65 10.07
CA LEU A 82 -2.75 10.23 10.05
C LEU A 82 -3.19 9.77 8.65
N LYS A 83 -4.00 10.58 7.96
CA LYS A 83 -4.46 10.30 6.60
C LYS A 83 -3.31 10.11 5.60
N GLU A 84 -2.25 10.91 5.70
CA GLU A 84 -1.09 10.83 4.82
C GLU A 84 -0.28 9.56 5.13
N VAL A 85 -0.12 9.23 6.41
CA VAL A 85 0.52 7.97 6.82
C VAL A 85 -0.27 6.76 6.29
N LEU A 86 -1.59 6.77 6.43
CA LEU A 86 -2.45 5.69 5.92
C LEU A 86 -2.32 5.53 4.41
N GLN A 87 -2.27 6.62 3.64
CA GLN A 87 -2.05 6.55 2.19
C GLN A 87 -0.71 5.89 1.84
N VAL A 88 0.36 6.17 2.60
CA VAL A 88 1.65 5.50 2.41
C VAL A 88 1.56 4.01 2.76
N LEU A 89 0.90 3.66 3.86
CA LEU A 89 0.70 2.27 4.25
C LEU A 89 -0.12 1.49 3.21
N GLU A 90 -1.14 2.11 2.63
CA GLU A 90 -1.95 1.51 1.56
C GLU A 90 -1.19 1.41 0.22
N GLN A 91 -0.18 2.25 -0.02
CA GLN A 91 0.72 2.08 -1.17
C GLN A 91 1.67 0.89 -0.96
N LEU A 92 2.10 0.64 0.28
CA LEU A 92 2.94 -0.51 0.63
C LEU A 92 2.13 -1.81 0.59
N ALA A 93 0.93 -1.79 1.16
CA ALA A 93 0.05 -2.95 1.31
C ALA A 93 -1.39 -2.60 0.89
N PRO A 94 -1.70 -2.53 -0.42
CA PRO A 94 -3.02 -2.17 -0.89
C PRO A 94 -4.09 -3.06 -0.26
N LEU A 95 -5.08 -2.46 0.42
CA LEU A 95 -6.12 -3.20 1.14
C LEU A 95 -6.97 -4.07 0.20
N SER A 96 -6.99 -3.76 -1.10
CA SER A 96 -7.64 -4.57 -2.14
C SER A 96 -6.99 -5.94 -2.37
N LEU A 97 -5.78 -6.17 -1.86
CA LEU A 97 -5.09 -7.45 -1.86
C LEU A 97 -5.46 -8.35 -0.68
N ALA A 98 -6.20 -7.84 0.30
CA ALA A 98 -6.66 -8.63 1.43
C ALA A 98 -7.68 -9.68 0.99
N GLU A 99 -7.73 -10.78 1.74
CA GLU A 99 -8.75 -11.78 1.58
C GLU A 99 -10.14 -11.24 1.92
N SER A 100 -11.17 -11.73 1.22
CA SER A 100 -12.53 -11.21 1.34
C SER A 100 -13.17 -11.34 2.74
N TRP A 101 -12.65 -12.23 3.57
CA TRP A 101 -13.10 -12.46 4.95
C TRP A 101 -12.37 -11.61 5.98
N ASP A 102 -11.31 -10.91 5.58
CA ASP A 102 -10.38 -10.24 6.49
C ASP A 102 -10.88 -8.86 6.93
N ASN A 103 -10.33 -8.36 8.03
CA ASN A 103 -10.57 -7.01 8.54
C ASN A 103 -9.27 -6.21 8.60
N VAL A 104 -8.92 -5.58 7.48
CA VAL A 104 -7.68 -4.80 7.28
C VAL A 104 -7.95 -3.29 7.27
N GLY A 105 -6.89 -2.50 7.37
CA GLY A 105 -6.95 -1.04 7.31
C GLY A 105 -6.95 -0.40 8.70
N LEU A 106 -7.51 0.81 8.78
CA LEU A 106 -7.67 1.56 10.04
C LEU A 106 -8.81 0.95 10.87
N LEU A 107 -8.47 0.34 12.00
CA LEU A 107 -9.41 -0.35 12.89
C LEU A 107 -9.91 0.54 14.03
N VAL A 108 -9.05 1.43 14.51
CA VAL A 108 -9.39 2.42 15.54
C VAL A 108 -8.86 3.76 15.09
N GLU A 109 -9.75 4.74 14.98
CA GLU A 109 -9.42 6.14 14.69
C GLU A 109 -9.65 6.98 15.96
N PRO A 110 -8.65 7.74 16.43
CA PRO A 110 -8.82 8.61 17.58
C PRO A 110 -9.71 9.82 17.24
N SER A 111 -10.53 10.25 18.20
CA SER A 111 -11.50 11.35 17.99
C SER A 111 -10.88 12.71 17.64
N LYS A 112 -9.61 12.93 17.99
CA LYS A 112 -8.88 14.15 17.69
C LYS A 112 -7.77 13.81 16.69
N SER A 113 -7.81 14.45 15.53
CA SER A 113 -6.68 14.42 14.59
C SER A 113 -5.44 15.00 15.28
N ARG A 114 -4.34 14.26 15.17
CA ARG A 114 -3.02 14.62 15.65
C ARG A 114 -2.01 14.17 14.59
N PRO A 115 -0.92 14.92 14.40
CA PRO A 115 0.14 14.47 13.53
C PRO A 115 0.83 13.23 14.11
N VAL A 116 1.15 12.27 13.25
CA VAL A 116 1.81 11.01 13.62
C VAL A 116 3.31 11.24 13.72
N LYS A 117 3.86 11.08 14.93
CA LYS A 117 5.29 11.22 15.23
C LYS A 117 5.92 9.88 15.64
N THR A 118 5.15 9.02 16.29
CA THR A 118 5.65 7.74 16.80
C THR A 118 4.71 6.61 16.39
N ILE A 119 5.28 5.62 15.70
CA ILE A 119 4.58 4.42 15.23
C ILE A 119 5.18 3.21 15.96
N LEU A 120 4.34 2.37 16.56
CA LEU A 120 4.73 1.07 17.11
C LEU A 120 4.32 -0.04 16.12
N LEU A 121 5.26 -0.93 15.78
CA LEU A 121 4.99 -2.11 14.96
C LEU A 121 4.90 -3.33 15.88
N THR A 122 3.87 -4.16 15.71
CA THR A 122 3.72 -5.41 16.47
C THR A 122 3.09 -6.52 15.61
N ASN A 123 3.34 -7.77 15.97
CA ASN A 123 2.59 -8.89 15.39
C ASN A 123 1.17 -8.96 16.00
N ASP A 124 1.11 -8.90 17.33
CA ASP A 124 -0.13 -8.99 18.11
C ASP A 124 -0.19 -7.81 19.09
N LEU A 125 -1.28 -7.05 19.04
CA LEU A 125 -1.57 -6.04 20.06
C LEU A 125 -2.14 -6.71 21.32
N THR A 126 -1.25 -7.11 22.24
CA THR A 126 -1.61 -7.64 23.57
C THR A 126 -1.70 -6.53 24.61
N ASP A 127 -2.23 -6.82 25.81
CA ASP A 127 -2.28 -5.84 26.91
C ASP A 127 -0.90 -5.27 27.28
N ALA A 128 0.16 -6.09 27.22
CA ALA A 128 1.54 -5.65 27.51
C ALA A 128 2.11 -4.76 26.40
N VAL A 129 1.82 -5.07 25.13
CA VAL A 129 2.22 -4.22 23.99
C VAL A 129 1.46 -2.90 24.00
N MET A 130 0.20 -2.91 24.44
CA MET A 130 -0.57 -1.68 24.63
C MET A 130 0.04 -0.78 25.72
N GLU A 131 0.47 -1.36 26.83
CA GLU A 131 1.18 -0.64 27.90
C GLU A 131 2.50 -0.04 27.39
N GLU A 132 3.26 -0.78 26.57
CA GLU A 132 4.45 -0.26 25.88
C GLU A 132 4.11 0.94 24.98
N ALA A 133 3.06 0.83 24.15
CA ALA A 133 2.62 1.91 23.28
C ALA A 133 2.21 3.18 24.06
N GLU A 134 1.54 3.02 25.21
CA GLU A 134 1.16 4.11 26.11
C GLU A 134 2.39 4.78 26.73
N ASN A 135 3.33 3.97 27.23
CA ASN A 135 4.58 4.46 27.81
C ASN A 135 5.44 5.23 26.78
N MET A 136 5.40 4.82 25.52
CA MET A 136 6.08 5.50 24.41
C MET A 136 5.31 6.70 23.87
N SER A 137 4.06 6.93 24.32
CA SER A 137 3.15 7.94 23.76
C SER A 137 3.01 7.82 22.24
N CYS A 138 2.82 6.59 21.75
CA CYS A 138 2.63 6.32 20.33
C CYS A 138 1.39 7.02 19.77
N ASP A 139 1.45 7.45 18.52
CA ASP A 139 0.31 8.03 17.81
C ASP A 139 -0.41 6.98 16.94
N LEU A 140 0.32 5.96 16.48
CA LEU A 140 -0.20 4.87 15.64
C LEU A 140 0.42 3.54 16.04
N ILE A 141 -0.41 2.51 16.17
CA ILE A 141 0.00 1.12 16.30
C ILE A 141 -0.31 0.41 14.98
N ILE A 142 0.68 -0.24 14.39
CA ILE A 142 0.52 -1.14 13.25
C ILE A 142 0.64 -2.57 13.79
N SER A 143 -0.50 -3.25 13.91
CA SER A 143 -0.57 -4.64 14.35
C SER A 143 -0.73 -5.55 13.14
N TYR A 144 0.12 -6.56 12.99
CA TYR A 144 0.00 -7.51 11.87
C TYR A 144 -1.34 -8.25 11.91
N HIS A 145 -1.69 -8.83 13.07
CA HIS A 145 -3.00 -9.41 13.29
C HIS A 145 -3.99 -8.33 13.74
N PRO A 146 -5.20 -8.30 13.17
CA PRO A 146 -6.21 -7.32 13.54
C PRO A 146 -6.77 -7.62 14.94
N PRO A 147 -6.56 -6.76 15.95
CA PRO A 147 -7.13 -6.98 17.29
C PRO A 147 -8.66 -6.99 17.23
N LEU A 148 -9.27 -6.18 16.34
CA LEU A 148 -10.71 -6.11 16.11
C LEU A 148 -11.14 -6.95 14.90
N PHE A 149 -10.80 -8.24 14.88
CA PHE A 149 -11.08 -9.13 13.73
C PHE A 149 -12.58 -9.35 13.44
N GLN A 150 -13.40 -9.52 14.49
CA GLN A 150 -14.85 -9.73 14.34
C GLN A 150 -15.63 -8.45 14.66
N PRO A 151 -16.80 -8.23 14.03
CA PRO A 151 -17.65 -7.07 14.33
C PRO A 151 -18.04 -7.02 15.82
N ILE A 152 -17.81 -5.86 16.43
CA ILE A 152 -18.12 -5.62 17.85
C ILE A 152 -19.48 -4.92 17.95
N LYS A 153 -20.47 -5.57 18.55
CA LYS A 153 -21.83 -5.01 18.72
C LYS A 153 -21.95 -4.05 19.92
N ARG A 154 -21.04 -4.14 20.89
CA ARG A 154 -21.00 -3.32 22.11
C ARG A 154 -19.54 -3.09 22.51
N LEU A 155 -19.19 -1.86 22.87
CA LEU A 155 -17.84 -1.50 23.31
C LEU A 155 -17.85 -1.30 24.84
N VAL A 156 -17.45 -2.33 25.58
CA VAL A 156 -17.39 -2.35 27.05
C VAL A 156 -16.11 -3.04 27.53
N GLN A 157 -15.66 -2.77 28.75
CA GLN A 157 -14.36 -3.28 29.23
C GLN A 157 -14.32 -4.78 29.63
N LYS A 158 -15.36 -5.55 29.31
CA LYS A 158 -15.46 -6.97 29.69
C LYS A 158 -14.48 -7.86 28.93
N ASP A 159 -14.33 -7.63 27.64
CA ASP A 159 -13.44 -8.38 26.75
C ASP A 159 -12.12 -7.63 26.54
N TRP A 160 -11.01 -8.37 26.42
CA TRP A 160 -9.68 -7.77 26.31
C TRP A 160 -9.49 -6.98 25.02
N LYS A 161 -10.07 -7.41 23.89
CA LYS A 161 -9.99 -6.68 22.61
C LYS A 161 -10.76 -5.37 22.68
N GLN A 162 -11.92 -5.39 23.34
CA GLN A 162 -12.70 -4.16 23.59
C GLN A 162 -11.97 -3.20 24.52
N ARG A 163 -11.30 -3.69 25.57
CA ARG A 163 -10.45 -2.86 26.44
C ARG A 163 -9.32 -2.19 25.65
N LEU A 164 -8.65 -2.93 24.77
CA LEU A 164 -7.60 -2.36 23.92
C LEU A 164 -8.12 -1.24 23.02
N ALA A 165 -9.28 -1.44 22.38
CA ALA A 165 -9.91 -0.40 21.56
C ALA A 165 -10.26 0.85 22.39
N ILE A 166 -10.83 0.67 23.58
CA ILE A 166 -11.15 1.78 24.49
C ILE A 166 -9.87 2.54 24.89
N ARG A 167 -8.83 1.82 25.32
CA ARG A 167 -7.54 2.40 25.71
C ARG A 167 -6.87 3.16 24.56
N ALA A 168 -6.93 2.62 23.33
CA ALA A 168 -6.38 3.27 22.15
C ALA A 168 -7.10 4.61 21.88
N VAL A 169 -8.44 4.62 21.94
CA VAL A 169 -9.23 5.86 21.79
C VAL A 169 -8.92 6.88 22.89
N GLU A 170 -8.88 6.45 24.16
CA GLU A 170 -8.60 7.31 25.31
C GLU A 170 -7.20 7.93 25.26
N SER A 171 -6.22 7.14 24.83
CA SER A 171 -4.83 7.58 24.66
C SER A 171 -4.62 8.40 23.38
N GLY A 172 -5.61 8.43 22.48
CA GLY A 172 -5.54 9.17 21.21
C GLY A 172 -4.64 8.51 20.17
N MET A 173 -4.57 7.17 20.18
CA MET A 173 -3.80 6.37 19.23
C MET A 173 -4.69 5.80 18.13
N ALA A 174 -4.17 5.77 16.92
CA ALA A 174 -4.73 4.99 15.83
C ALA A 174 -4.26 3.53 15.90
N VAL A 175 -5.08 2.60 15.41
CA VAL A 175 -4.69 1.19 15.22
C VAL A 175 -4.96 0.79 13.78
N PHE A 176 -3.92 0.36 13.07
CA PHE A 176 -3.98 -0.10 11.69
C PHE A 176 -3.51 -1.55 11.59
N SER A 177 -4.11 -2.33 10.69
CA SER A 177 -3.74 -3.73 10.46
C SER A 177 -3.69 -4.06 8.97
N PRO A 178 -2.54 -4.42 8.39
CA PRO A 178 -2.48 -4.84 6.99
C PRO A 178 -2.81 -6.33 6.80
N HIS A 179 -2.48 -7.20 7.76
CA HIS A 179 -2.76 -8.63 7.77
C HIS A 179 -2.61 -9.31 6.39
N THR A 180 -3.68 -9.88 5.82
CA THR A 180 -3.59 -10.62 4.55
C THR A 180 -3.26 -9.74 3.34
N SER A 181 -3.47 -8.42 3.40
CA SER A 181 -2.99 -7.54 2.32
C SER A 181 -1.48 -7.59 2.21
N TRP A 182 -0.78 -7.64 3.35
CA TRP A 182 0.68 -7.74 3.40
C TRP A 182 1.20 -9.14 3.05
N ASP A 183 0.46 -10.19 3.38
CA ASP A 183 0.75 -11.56 2.91
C ASP A 183 0.78 -11.64 1.38
N SER A 184 -0.11 -10.88 0.73
CA SER A 184 -0.29 -10.86 -0.71
C SER A 184 0.66 -9.91 -1.45
N VAL A 185 1.43 -9.08 -0.76
CA VAL A 185 2.34 -8.12 -1.40
C VAL A 185 3.57 -8.82 -1.96
N LYS A 186 4.00 -8.40 -3.16
CA LYS A 186 5.29 -8.77 -3.71
C LYS A 186 6.43 -8.14 -2.89
N GLY A 187 7.36 -8.95 -2.43
CA GLY A 187 8.40 -8.56 -1.46
C GLY A 187 7.89 -8.52 -0.01
N GLY A 188 6.69 -9.02 0.25
CA GLY A 188 6.08 -9.06 1.58
C GLY A 188 6.55 -10.24 2.43
N VAL A 189 5.74 -10.59 3.44
CA VAL A 189 6.05 -11.64 4.42
C VAL A 189 6.37 -12.98 3.76
N ASN A 190 5.55 -13.42 2.81
CA ASN A 190 5.73 -14.73 2.19
C ASN A 190 6.99 -14.81 1.30
N ASP A 191 7.42 -13.70 0.69
CA ASP A 191 8.69 -13.64 -0.04
C ASP A 191 9.89 -13.69 0.91
N TRP A 192 9.80 -13.01 2.06
CA TRP A 192 10.84 -13.10 3.10
C TRP A 192 10.92 -14.51 3.68
N LEU A 193 9.78 -15.14 3.97
CA LEU A 193 9.72 -16.50 4.52
C LEU A 193 10.33 -17.52 3.55
N ILE A 194 9.89 -17.52 2.29
CA ILE A 194 10.35 -18.52 1.31
C ILE A 194 11.86 -18.41 1.02
N GLY A 195 12.43 -17.20 1.16
CA GLY A 195 13.87 -16.96 1.05
C GLY A 195 14.72 -17.81 2.00
N GLY A 196 14.15 -18.22 3.14
CA GLY A 196 14.81 -19.11 4.11
C GLY A 196 15.13 -20.51 3.56
N LEU A 197 14.50 -20.97 2.47
CA LEU A 197 14.79 -22.26 1.86
C LEU A 197 16.04 -22.22 0.94
N GLY A 198 16.46 -21.02 0.53
CA GLY A 198 17.59 -20.77 -0.36
C GLY A 198 17.17 -20.37 -1.78
N SER A 199 18.12 -20.42 -2.71
CA SER A 199 17.91 -19.99 -4.10
C SER A 199 17.04 -20.98 -4.88
N GLY A 200 16.11 -20.44 -5.65
CA GLY A 200 15.20 -21.19 -6.51
C GLY A 200 14.32 -20.27 -7.34
N GLN A 201 13.49 -20.88 -8.18
CA GLN A 201 12.42 -20.18 -8.87
C GLN A 201 11.22 -20.07 -7.92
N VAL A 202 10.84 -18.84 -7.58
CA VAL A 202 9.71 -18.54 -6.70
C VAL A 202 8.53 -18.02 -7.53
N SER A 203 7.35 -18.56 -7.27
CA SER A 203 6.08 -18.06 -7.80
C SER A 203 5.05 -17.88 -6.68
N VAL A 204 4.02 -17.08 -6.93
CA VAL A 204 2.86 -16.97 -6.03
C VAL A 204 2.08 -18.29 -6.05
N LEU A 205 1.54 -18.71 -4.90
CA LEU A 205 0.73 -19.92 -4.82
C LEU A 205 -0.67 -19.68 -5.41
N ASN A 206 -1.34 -18.62 -4.97
CA ASN A 206 -2.61 -18.16 -5.55
C ASN A 206 -2.45 -16.73 -6.07
N GLN A 207 -2.64 -16.55 -7.37
CA GLN A 207 -2.43 -15.27 -8.03
C GLN A 207 -3.54 -14.27 -7.67
N ALA A 208 -3.19 -13.16 -7.02
CA ALA A 208 -4.14 -12.08 -6.76
C ALA A 208 -4.57 -11.41 -8.06
N LEU A 209 -5.78 -10.85 -8.04
CA LEU A 209 -6.36 -10.11 -9.15
C LEU A 209 -6.33 -8.60 -8.87
N GLY A 210 -6.22 -7.81 -9.93
CA GLY A 210 -6.12 -6.37 -9.88
C GLY A 210 -7.39 -5.70 -9.40
N GLY A 211 -7.22 -4.52 -8.80
CA GLY A 211 -8.33 -3.58 -8.69
C GLY A 211 -8.70 -3.11 -10.09
N ALA A 212 -9.76 -3.66 -10.68
CA ALA A 212 -10.36 -3.08 -11.87
C ALA A 212 -11.28 -1.94 -11.44
N SER A 213 -11.00 -0.71 -11.88
CA SER A 213 -11.89 0.43 -11.68
C SER A 213 -13.23 0.25 -12.42
N HIS A 214 -13.24 -0.64 -13.42
CA HIS A 214 -14.41 -1.01 -14.20
C HIS A 214 -14.63 -2.52 -14.12
N SER A 215 -15.83 -2.95 -13.79
CA SER A 215 -16.22 -4.36 -13.70
C SER A 215 -17.14 -4.81 -14.83
N HIS A 216 -17.67 -3.87 -15.62
CA HIS A 216 -18.58 -4.16 -16.72
C HIS A 216 -18.22 -3.39 -17.98
N LYS A 217 -18.48 -4.02 -19.13
CA LYS A 217 -18.46 -3.40 -20.46
C LYS A 217 -19.86 -3.45 -21.04
N LEU A 218 -20.39 -2.29 -21.45
CA LEU A 218 -21.67 -2.12 -22.13
C LEU A 218 -21.37 -1.84 -23.60
N GLU A 219 -21.92 -2.66 -24.49
CA GLU A 219 -21.84 -2.44 -25.94
C GLU A 219 -23.23 -2.18 -26.49
N PHE A 220 -23.40 -1.05 -27.17
CA PHE A 220 -24.67 -0.64 -27.74
C PHE A 220 -24.48 0.15 -29.03
N THR A 221 -25.56 0.31 -29.78
CA THR A 221 -25.56 1.06 -31.03
C THR A 221 -26.48 2.26 -30.95
N VAL A 222 -26.02 3.42 -31.43
CA VAL A 222 -26.81 4.65 -31.56
C VAL A 222 -26.89 5.09 -33.02
N ARG A 223 -27.96 5.83 -33.36
CA ARG A 223 -28.27 6.17 -34.76
C ARG A 223 -27.59 7.45 -35.24
N SER A 224 -27.30 8.38 -34.34
CA SER A 224 -26.70 9.66 -34.67
C SER A 224 -25.72 10.13 -33.59
N VAL A 225 -24.89 11.12 -33.95
CA VAL A 225 -23.91 11.71 -33.03
C VAL A 225 -24.59 12.52 -31.93
N GLU A 226 -25.73 13.14 -32.24
CA GLU A 226 -26.53 13.91 -31.30
C GLU A 226 -27.06 13.00 -30.19
N GLN A 227 -27.61 11.83 -30.57
CA GLN A 227 -28.05 10.81 -29.61
C GLN A 227 -26.87 10.29 -28.77
N LEU A 228 -25.70 10.07 -29.38
CA LEU A 228 -24.50 9.67 -28.66
C LEU A 228 -24.15 10.69 -27.56
N ASN A 229 -24.08 11.98 -27.91
CA ASN A 229 -23.71 13.02 -26.97
C ASN A 229 -24.70 13.11 -25.80
N GLN A 230 -26.00 13.02 -26.08
CA GLN A 230 -27.04 13.03 -25.05
C GLN A 230 -26.90 11.83 -24.08
N VAL A 231 -26.73 10.63 -24.62
CA VAL A 231 -26.53 9.41 -23.82
C VAL A 231 -25.27 9.50 -22.97
N MET A 232 -24.16 9.97 -23.54
CA MET A 232 -22.89 10.06 -22.83
C MET A 232 -22.91 11.09 -21.70
N ASP A 233 -23.62 12.20 -21.85
CA ASP A 233 -23.74 13.20 -20.79
C ASP A 233 -24.60 12.72 -19.62
N GLU A 234 -25.68 11.99 -19.89
CA GLU A 234 -26.48 11.35 -18.83
C GLU A 234 -25.71 10.23 -18.12
N LEU A 235 -24.93 9.42 -18.86
CA LEU A 235 -24.09 8.38 -18.27
C LEU A 235 -22.99 8.96 -17.36
N LYS A 236 -22.37 10.09 -17.73
CA LYS A 236 -21.41 10.79 -16.85
C LYS A 236 -22.06 11.25 -15.55
N ALA A 237 -23.35 11.63 -15.57
CA ALA A 237 -24.06 12.02 -14.37
C ALA A 237 -24.43 10.83 -13.47
N CYS A 238 -24.52 9.61 -14.04
CA CYS A 238 -24.76 8.39 -13.27
C CYS A 238 -23.52 7.91 -12.49
N ASP A 239 -22.34 8.38 -12.86
CA ASP A 239 -21.09 7.95 -12.28
C ASP A 239 -20.54 9.03 -11.34
N SER A 240 -20.37 8.73 -10.05
CA SER A 240 -19.90 9.68 -9.03
C SER A 240 -18.41 10.04 -9.16
N GLY A 241 -17.85 9.99 -10.37
CA GLY A 241 -16.47 10.32 -10.67
C GLY A 241 -15.62 9.19 -11.26
N THR A 242 -16.18 8.03 -11.65
CA THR A 242 -15.37 7.03 -12.38
C THR A 242 -15.13 7.48 -13.82
N THR A 243 -13.90 7.24 -14.28
CA THR A 243 -13.41 7.47 -15.63
C THR A 243 -14.19 6.63 -16.64
N LEU A 244 -15.34 7.09 -17.12
CA LEU A 244 -16.04 6.44 -18.23
C LEU A 244 -15.11 6.41 -19.44
N GLN A 245 -14.57 5.23 -19.75
CA GLN A 245 -13.83 5.02 -20.98
C GLN A 245 -14.81 4.50 -22.01
N HIS A 246 -14.89 5.21 -23.14
CA HIS A 246 -15.68 4.78 -24.27
C HIS A 246 -14.83 4.80 -25.54
N SER A 247 -15.07 3.81 -26.39
CA SER A 247 -14.58 3.79 -27.77
C SER A 247 -15.77 3.77 -28.71
N VAL A 248 -15.60 4.46 -29.85
CA VAL A 248 -16.66 4.64 -30.84
C VAL A 248 -16.13 4.17 -32.19
N SER A 249 -16.86 3.25 -32.83
CA SER A 249 -16.60 2.85 -34.21
C SER A 249 -17.83 3.09 -35.07
N ARG A 250 -17.61 3.60 -36.29
CA ARG A 250 -18.66 3.77 -37.29
C ARG A 250 -18.62 2.60 -38.25
N HIS A 251 -19.78 1.99 -38.47
CA HIS A 251 -20.00 1.07 -39.57
C HIS A 251 -20.96 1.74 -40.55
N ASP A 252 -20.62 1.70 -41.84
CA ASP A 252 -21.21 2.54 -42.90
C ASP A 252 -22.74 2.34 -43.11
N SER A 253 -23.35 1.31 -42.49
CA SER A 253 -24.79 1.02 -42.61
C SER A 253 -25.52 0.58 -41.32
N SER A 254 -24.83 0.33 -40.20
CA SER A 254 -25.43 -0.23 -38.97
C SER A 254 -25.53 0.74 -37.79
N GLY A 255 -25.06 1.98 -37.96
CA GLY A 255 -25.05 2.99 -36.90
C GLY A 255 -23.69 3.13 -36.21
N ILE A 256 -23.69 3.85 -35.09
CA ILE A 256 -22.49 4.13 -34.29
C ILE A 256 -22.43 3.10 -33.16
N HIS A 257 -21.42 2.24 -33.18
CA HIS A 257 -21.16 1.29 -32.11
C HIS A 257 -20.38 1.96 -30.99
N VAL A 258 -20.83 1.78 -29.76
CA VAL A 258 -20.25 2.35 -28.55
C VAL A 258 -19.89 1.22 -27.59
N SER A 259 -18.65 1.22 -27.14
CA SER A 259 -18.17 0.32 -26.08
C SER A 259 -17.83 1.16 -24.85
N LEU A 260 -18.58 1.02 -23.77
CA LEU A 260 -18.43 1.74 -22.52
C LEU A 260 -17.98 0.82 -21.40
N THR A 261 -17.04 1.22 -20.55
CA THR A 261 -16.72 0.50 -19.31
C THR A 261 -17.23 1.24 -18.08
N CYS A 262 -17.79 0.52 -17.10
CA CYS A 262 -18.34 1.08 -15.87
C CYS A 262 -18.07 0.19 -14.65
N SER A 263 -18.18 0.76 -13.46
CA SER A 263 -18.10 0.04 -12.17
C SER A 263 -19.40 -0.72 -11.88
N ASP A 264 -19.36 -1.63 -10.90
CA ASP A 264 -20.53 -2.45 -10.51
C ASP A 264 -21.69 -1.58 -10.02
N SER A 265 -21.38 -0.56 -9.20
CA SER A 265 -22.35 0.41 -8.70
C SER A 265 -22.98 1.26 -9.80
N ALA A 266 -22.24 1.52 -10.89
CA ALA A 266 -22.72 2.30 -12.02
C ALA A 266 -23.52 1.47 -13.04
N LEU A 267 -23.50 0.13 -12.94
CA LEU A 267 -24.14 -0.76 -13.92
C LEU A 267 -25.64 -0.51 -14.04
N THR A 268 -26.38 -0.60 -12.93
CA THR A 268 -27.85 -0.46 -12.96
C THR A 268 -28.28 0.93 -13.44
N PRO A 269 -27.73 2.04 -12.93
CA PRO A 269 -28.01 3.37 -13.46
C PRO A 269 -27.69 3.50 -14.96
N SER A 270 -26.53 2.97 -15.40
CA SER A 270 -26.12 3.05 -16.81
C SER A 270 -27.06 2.29 -17.73
N VAL A 271 -27.45 1.08 -17.35
CA VAL A 271 -28.41 0.27 -18.12
C VAL A 271 -29.78 0.96 -18.18
N GLN A 272 -30.26 1.55 -17.07
CA GLN A 272 -31.52 2.29 -17.06
C GLN A 272 -31.48 3.51 -18.00
N THR A 273 -30.38 4.26 -18.00
CA THR A 273 -30.18 5.39 -18.91
C THR A 273 -30.21 4.91 -20.36
N LEU A 274 -29.47 3.86 -20.69
CA LEU A 274 -29.47 3.27 -22.03
C LEU A 274 -30.87 2.80 -22.45
N LEU A 275 -31.64 2.19 -21.53
CA LEU A 275 -33.02 1.74 -21.77
C LEU A 275 -34.01 2.89 -22.05
N ARG A 276 -33.78 4.10 -21.51
CA ARG A 276 -34.62 5.29 -21.76
C ARG A 276 -34.41 5.90 -23.15
N HIS A 277 -33.16 5.87 -23.63
CA HIS A 277 -32.80 6.38 -24.96
C HIS A 277 -33.08 5.39 -26.08
N SER A 278 -33.54 4.19 -25.75
CA SER A 278 -33.66 3.07 -26.67
C SER A 278 -35.11 2.75 -27.01
N ALA A 279 -35.76 3.70 -27.68
CA ALA A 279 -36.85 3.36 -28.61
C ALA A 279 -36.36 2.54 -29.84
N SER A 280 -35.08 2.14 -29.88
CA SER A 280 -34.45 1.38 -30.96
C SER A 280 -33.08 0.76 -30.65
N SER A 281 -32.83 0.20 -29.46
CA SER A 281 -31.60 -0.59 -29.25
C SER A 281 -31.72 -1.92 -29.97
N GLN A 282 -31.10 -2.04 -31.15
CA GLN A 282 -31.02 -3.31 -31.88
C GLN A 282 -30.12 -4.34 -31.17
N SER A 283 -29.22 -3.91 -30.28
CA SER A 283 -28.51 -4.79 -29.36
C SER A 283 -27.91 -3.98 -28.19
N LEU A 284 -28.14 -4.43 -26.95
CA LEU A 284 -27.35 -4.06 -25.77
C LEU A 284 -26.68 -5.34 -25.27
N SER A 285 -25.35 -5.36 -25.27
CA SER A 285 -24.55 -6.44 -24.69
C SER A 285 -23.92 -5.95 -23.39
N ILE A 286 -24.05 -6.75 -22.34
CA ILE A 286 -23.47 -6.48 -21.02
C ILE A 286 -22.47 -7.60 -20.75
N LEU A 287 -21.19 -7.24 -20.70
CA LEU A 287 -20.09 -8.17 -20.47
C LEU A 287 -19.50 -7.87 -19.10
N LYS A 288 -19.42 -8.88 -18.23
CA LYS A 288 -18.67 -8.80 -16.98
C LYS A 288 -17.18 -8.91 -17.29
N LEU A 289 -16.41 -7.93 -16.85
CA LEU A 289 -14.95 -7.90 -17.04
C LEU A 289 -14.29 -8.69 -15.91
N GLU A 290 -13.39 -9.60 -16.29
CA GLU A 290 -12.51 -10.25 -15.34
C GLU A 290 -11.41 -9.28 -14.90
N LYS A 291 -11.06 -9.36 -13.63
CA LYS A 291 -9.94 -8.58 -13.08
C LYS A 291 -8.63 -9.18 -13.60
N PRO A 292 -7.73 -8.38 -14.18
CA PRO A 292 -6.46 -8.90 -14.66
C PRO A 292 -5.63 -9.45 -13.49
N PRO A 293 -4.83 -10.51 -13.69
CA PRO A 293 -3.91 -10.97 -12.65
C PRO A 293 -2.88 -9.89 -12.31
N LEU A 294 -2.45 -9.83 -11.04
CA LEU A 294 -1.40 -8.92 -10.56
C LEU A 294 -0.07 -9.67 -10.34
N PRO A 295 0.84 -9.72 -11.33
CA PRO A 295 2.02 -10.56 -11.27
C PRO A 295 2.81 -10.38 -9.96
N GLY A 296 3.14 -11.49 -9.31
CA GLY A 296 3.92 -11.52 -8.07
C GLY A 296 3.13 -11.18 -6.80
N HIS A 297 1.83 -10.89 -6.90
CA HIS A 297 0.95 -10.64 -5.77
C HIS A 297 -0.02 -11.80 -5.53
N GLY A 298 -0.37 -12.01 -4.27
CA GLY A 298 -1.30 -13.02 -3.78
C GLY A 298 -0.70 -13.86 -2.66
N PRO A 299 -1.54 -14.64 -1.95
CA PRO A 299 -1.12 -15.32 -0.74
C PRO A 299 -0.21 -16.51 -1.05
N GLY A 300 0.77 -16.71 -0.15
CA GLY A 300 1.70 -17.84 -0.20
C GLY A 300 2.71 -17.80 -1.33
N ARG A 301 3.78 -18.58 -1.19
CA ARG A 301 4.83 -18.74 -2.21
C ARG A 301 5.12 -20.22 -2.43
N LEU A 302 5.34 -20.57 -3.68
CA LEU A 302 5.88 -21.85 -4.10
C LEU A 302 7.31 -21.64 -4.58
N SER A 303 8.24 -22.46 -4.11
CA SER A 303 9.64 -22.41 -4.55
C SER A 303 10.08 -23.75 -5.11
N VAL A 304 10.58 -23.73 -6.33
CA VAL A 304 11.35 -24.84 -6.92
C VAL A 304 12.83 -24.54 -6.68
N LEU A 305 13.45 -25.28 -5.79
CA LEU A 305 14.85 -25.08 -5.41
C LEU A 305 15.78 -25.42 -6.58
N GLY A 306 16.87 -24.67 -6.72
CA GLY A 306 17.86 -24.91 -7.78
C GLY A 306 18.54 -26.28 -7.66
N GLU A 307 18.69 -26.78 -6.43
CA GLU A 307 19.20 -28.12 -6.15
C GLU A 307 18.29 -28.84 -5.15
N PRO A 308 18.08 -30.16 -5.30
CA PRO A 308 17.32 -30.95 -4.33
C PRO A 308 17.95 -30.90 -2.94
N VAL A 309 17.12 -30.75 -1.90
CA VAL A 309 17.54 -30.84 -0.51
C VAL A 309 16.67 -31.84 0.25
N THR A 310 17.23 -32.46 1.29
CA THR A 310 16.43 -33.28 2.20
C THR A 310 15.49 -32.39 3.02
N VAL A 311 14.38 -32.97 3.49
CA VAL A 311 13.45 -32.28 4.40
C VAL A 311 14.18 -31.80 5.66
N ALA A 312 15.10 -32.60 6.21
CA ALA A 312 15.90 -32.22 7.37
C ALA A 312 16.74 -30.96 7.10
N THR A 313 17.38 -30.87 5.94
CA THR A 313 18.14 -29.69 5.54
C THR A 313 17.23 -28.47 5.37
N ALA A 314 16.07 -28.62 4.73
CA ALA A 314 15.11 -27.53 4.58
C ALA A 314 14.62 -27.00 5.95
N VAL A 315 14.30 -27.89 6.88
CA VAL A 315 13.90 -27.52 8.26
C VAL A 315 15.01 -26.76 8.98
N GLN A 316 16.27 -27.21 8.86
CA GLN A 316 17.40 -26.52 9.49
C GLN A 316 17.64 -25.13 8.89
N LYS A 317 17.54 -25.01 7.55
CA LYS A 317 17.62 -23.69 6.90
C LYS A 317 16.54 -22.75 7.41
N MET A 318 15.29 -23.22 7.51
CA MET A 318 14.17 -22.42 8.03
C MET A 318 14.35 -22.04 9.51
N LYS A 319 14.83 -22.96 10.35
CA LYS A 319 15.18 -22.66 11.75
C LYS A 319 16.19 -21.52 11.85
N SER A 320 17.27 -21.61 11.07
CA SER A 320 18.30 -20.58 11.02
C SER A 320 17.75 -19.25 10.51
N HIS A 321 16.91 -19.29 9.47
CA HIS A 321 16.29 -18.09 8.88
C HIS A 321 15.34 -17.37 9.85
N LEU A 322 14.52 -18.13 10.57
CA LEU A 322 13.55 -17.58 11.52
C LEU A 322 14.13 -17.31 12.92
N GLY A 323 15.35 -17.77 13.20
CA GLY A 323 15.96 -17.68 14.53
C GLY A 323 15.31 -18.57 15.59
N TYR A 324 14.58 -19.64 15.21
CA TYR A 324 13.90 -20.54 16.14
C TYR A 324 14.71 -21.80 16.45
N LEU A 325 14.66 -22.22 17.71
CA LEU A 325 15.28 -23.47 18.18
C LEU A 325 14.49 -24.72 17.71
N CYS A 326 13.18 -24.59 17.50
CA CYS A 326 12.29 -25.69 17.13
C CYS A 326 11.35 -25.32 15.97
N VAL A 327 11.18 -26.25 15.04
CA VAL A 327 10.24 -26.20 13.92
C VAL A 327 9.64 -27.60 13.82
N TYR A 328 8.31 -27.69 13.81
CA TYR A 328 7.59 -28.95 13.67
C TYR A 328 7.32 -29.24 12.20
N CYS A 329 7.66 -30.44 11.74
CA CYS A 329 7.25 -30.94 10.43
C CYS A 329 5.94 -31.71 10.63
N GLY A 330 4.80 -31.03 10.44
CA GLY A 330 3.46 -31.62 10.53
C GLY A 330 2.76 -31.64 9.17
N SER A 331 1.72 -32.47 9.04
CA SER A 331 1.01 -32.68 7.76
C SER A 331 0.24 -31.45 7.27
N VAL A 332 -0.18 -30.55 8.17
CA VAL A 332 -0.73 -29.24 7.86
C VAL A 332 -0.57 -28.39 9.11
N CYS A 333 0.14 -27.26 9.03
CA CYS A 333 0.11 -26.23 10.07
C CYS A 333 -0.31 -24.93 9.40
N TRP A 334 -1.54 -24.48 9.68
CA TRP A 334 -2.01 -23.14 9.30
C TRP A 334 -1.36 -22.11 10.22
N ILE A 335 -0.07 -21.88 10.03
CA ILE A 335 0.61 -20.68 10.51
C ILE A 335 1.43 -20.22 9.30
N TRP A 336 1.15 -19.02 8.79
CA TRP A 336 1.85 -18.38 7.66
C TRP A 336 1.56 -18.87 6.23
N GLY A 337 0.33 -19.32 5.91
CA GLY A 337 -0.07 -19.51 4.50
C GLY A 337 0.79 -20.48 3.65
N LEU A 338 1.62 -21.31 4.28
CA LEU A 338 2.48 -22.29 3.62
C LEU A 338 1.73 -23.63 3.53
N SER A 339 1.23 -23.96 2.34
CA SER A 339 0.84 -25.33 1.99
C SER A 339 1.98 -25.98 1.22
N ALA A 340 2.51 -27.09 1.73
CA ALA A 340 3.44 -27.95 1.01
C ALA A 340 2.78 -29.32 0.83
N GLU A 341 2.15 -29.56 -0.32
CA GLU A 341 1.67 -30.89 -0.70
C GLU A 341 2.83 -31.73 -1.23
N TRP A 342 3.11 -32.86 -0.58
CA TRP A 342 4.04 -33.87 -1.06
C TRP A 342 3.27 -35.02 -1.70
N SER A 343 3.28 -35.09 -3.03
CA SER A 343 2.85 -36.29 -3.77
C SER A 343 3.92 -37.38 -3.62
N GLN A 344 3.66 -38.39 -2.78
CA GLN A 344 4.43 -39.63 -2.81
C GLN A 344 3.81 -40.57 -3.85
N SER A 345 4.42 -40.64 -5.03
CA SER A 345 4.29 -41.77 -5.94
C SER A 345 4.95 -43.00 -5.30
N ARG A 346 4.14 -43.91 -4.73
CA ARG A 346 4.62 -45.24 -4.33
C ARG A 346 4.82 -46.09 -5.59
N PRO A 347 5.94 -46.81 -5.75
CA PRO A 347 6.01 -47.91 -6.69
C PRO A 347 5.22 -49.10 -6.13
N LEU A 348 4.27 -49.61 -6.92
CA LEU A 348 3.71 -50.94 -6.76
C LEU A 348 4.84 -51.97 -6.88
N HIS A 349 5.20 -52.62 -5.78
CA HIS A 349 5.92 -53.89 -5.85
C HIS A 349 5.02 -55.03 -5.37
N HIS A 350 4.63 -55.84 -6.35
CA HIS A 350 4.17 -57.21 -6.19
C HIS A 350 5.24 -58.07 -5.50
N ARG A 351 4.93 -58.63 -4.33
CA ARG A 351 4.80 -60.07 -4.04
C ARG A 351 4.72 -60.31 -2.54
#